data_AF-A0A3D0KRS3-F1
#
_entry.id   AF-A0A3D0KRS3-F1
#
_cell.length_a   1.000
_cell.length_b   1.000
_cell.length_c   1.000
_cell.angle_alpha   90.00
_cell.angle_beta   90.00
_cell.angle_gamma   90.00
#
_symmetry.space_group_name_H-M   'P 1'
#
loop_
_entity.id
_entity.type
_entity.pdbx_description
1 polymer ?
#
loop_
_entity_poly.entity_id
_entity_poly.type
_entity_poly.pdbx_seq_one_letter_code
_entity_poly.pdbx_strand_id
1 'polypeptide(L)' 'WQLARAASAAARAEAAGEGDPAFMKAKKATAGAYMAYALPEVDKLAAKISKGPDALFEMDPDWL' A
#
# COMPACT_ATOMS: atom_id res chain seq x y z
N TRP A 1 -6.46 -2.92 1.98
CA TRP A 1 -7.93 -2.85 1.72
C TRP A 1 -8.69 -1.88 2.64
N GLN A 2 -8.40 -1.83 3.95
CA GLN A 2 -9.14 -0.97 4.89
C GLN A 2 -9.07 0.54 4.57
N LEU A 3 -7.93 1.05 4.07
CA LEU A 3 -7.81 2.47 3.69
C LEU A 3 -8.77 2.86 2.55
N ALA A 4 -8.96 1.99 1.56
CA ALA A 4 -9.92 2.23 0.48
C ALA A 4 -11.37 2.26 1.01
N ARG A 5 -11.71 1.34 1.93
CA ARG A 5 -13.03 1.34 2.60
C ARG A 5 -13.25 2.62 3.41
N ALA A 6 -12.23 3.05 4.15
CA ALA A 6 -12.28 4.29 4.92
C ALA A 6 -12.43 5.52 4.02
N ALA A 7 -11.73 5.58 2.88
CA ALA A 7 -11.90 6.65 1.90
C ALA A 7 -13.29 6.65 1.26
N SER A 8 -13.87 5.48 0.97
CA SER A 8 -15.25 5.37 0.49
C SER A 8 -16.27 5.84 1.53
N ALA A 9 -16.07 5.51 2.81
CA ALA A 9 -16.91 6.02 3.90
C ALA A 9 -16.77 7.55 4.06
N ALA A 10 -15.54 8.06 4.01
CA ALA A 10 -15.25 9.49 4.09
C ALA A 10 -15.88 10.27 2.92
N ALA A 11 -15.82 9.74 1.70
CA ALA A 11 -16.46 10.36 0.54
C ALA A 11 -17.99 10.46 0.70
N ARG A 12 -18.63 9.43 1.29
CA ARG A 12 -20.07 9.45 1.57
C ARG A 12 -20.42 10.45 2.68
N ALA A 13 -19.65 10.46 3.77
CA ALA A 13 -19.86 11.39 4.89
C ALA A 13 -19.70 12.86 4.43
N GLU A 14 -18.66 13.15 3.64
CA GLU A 14 -18.44 14.49 3.10
C GLU A 14 -19.56 14.95 2.17
N ALA A 15 -20.09 14.06 1.32
CA ALA A 15 -21.24 14.37 0.48
C ALA A 15 -22.54 14.60 1.28
N ALA A 16 -22.67 13.97 2.44
CA ALA A 16 -23.78 14.16 3.38
C ALA A 16 -23.60 15.39 4.30
N GLY A 17 -22.43 16.05 4.27
CA GLY A 17 -22.10 17.12 5.22
C GLY A 17 -21.85 16.63 6.64
N GLU A 18 -21.52 15.35 6.80
CA GLU A 18 -21.30 14.71 8.10
C GLU A 18 -19.81 14.69 8.48
N GLY A 19 -19.54 15.05 9.74
CA GLY A 19 -18.19 15.05 10.31
C GLY A 19 -17.33 16.23 9.86
N ASP A 20 -16.04 16.19 10.24
CA ASP A 20 -15.08 17.24 9.89
C ASP A 20 -14.62 17.11 8.42
N PRO A 21 -14.85 18.12 7.56
CA PRO A 21 -14.43 18.09 6.16
C PRO A 21 -12.91 17.87 5.97
N ALA A 22 -12.07 18.44 6.85
CA ALA A 22 -10.63 18.28 6.76
C ALA A 22 -10.23 16.83 7.06
N PHE A 23 -10.90 16.18 8.01
CA PHE A 23 -10.68 14.77 8.32
C PHE A 23 -11.09 13.85 7.16
N MET A 24 -12.24 14.10 6.53
CA MET A 24 -12.70 13.31 5.38
C MET A 24 -11.75 13.45 4.18
N LYS A 25 -11.32 14.69 3.90
CA LYS A 25 -10.30 14.96 2.88
C LYS A 25 -8.99 14.22 3.17
N ALA A 26 -8.54 14.25 4.42
CA ALA A 26 -7.34 13.53 4.84
C ALA A 26 -7.47 12.01 4.64
N LYS A 27 -8.62 11.40 4.99
CA LYS A 27 -8.87 9.97 4.77
C LYS A 27 -8.76 9.58 3.31
N LYS A 28 -9.36 10.36 2.40
CA LYS A 28 -9.26 10.14 0.95
C LYS A 28 -7.82 10.27 0.46
N ALA A 29 -7.12 11.33 0.87
CA ALA A 29 -5.74 11.59 0.48
C ALA A 29 -4.79 10.47 0.94
N THR A 30 -4.90 10.03 2.19
CA THR A 30 -4.07 8.94 2.74
C THR A 30 -4.30 7.62 1.99
N ALA A 31 -5.55 7.29 1.67
CA ALA A 31 -5.82 6.09 0.89
C ALA A 31 -5.20 6.18 -0.51
N GLY A 32 -5.32 7.33 -1.18
CA GLY A 32 -4.67 7.57 -2.47
C GLY A 32 -3.16 7.43 -2.41
N ALA A 33 -2.51 8.04 -1.41
CA ALA A 33 -1.07 7.97 -1.23
C ALA A 33 -0.59 6.52 -0.97
N TYR A 34 -1.30 5.76 -0.13
CA TYR A 34 -0.94 4.36 0.10
C TYR A 34 -1.04 3.52 -1.18
N MET A 35 -2.09 3.71 -1.97
CA MET A 35 -2.26 2.98 -3.23
C MET A 35 -1.20 3.37 -4.26
N ALA A 36 -0.81 4.64 -4.33
CA ALA A 36 0.17 5.13 -5.30
C ALA A 36 1.61 4.74 -4.95
N TYR A 37 1.96 4.71 -3.66
CA TYR A 37 3.36 4.62 -3.24
C TYR A 37 3.71 3.36 -2.45
N ALA A 38 2.81 2.84 -1.62
CA ALA A 38 3.11 1.68 -0.78
C ALA A 38 2.72 0.36 -1.44
N LEU A 39 1.57 0.32 -2.11
CA LEU A 39 1.07 -0.90 -2.74
C LEU A 39 2.03 -1.46 -3.83
N PRO A 40 2.62 -0.63 -4.72
CA PRO A 40 3.53 -1.13 -5.75
C PRO A 40 4.81 -1.79 -5.19
N GLU A 41 5.23 -1.45 -3.97
CA GLU A 41 6.38 -2.10 -3.33
C GLU A 41 6.08 -3.56 -2.97
N VAL A 42 4.83 -3.89 -2.68
CA VAL A 42 4.42 -5.27 -2.40
C VAL A 42 4.58 -6.15 -3.64
N ASP A 43 4.24 -5.63 -4.83
CA ASP A 43 4.44 -6.35 -6.09
C ASP A 43 5.92 -6.59 -6.38
N LYS A 44 6.78 -5.60 -6.10
CA LYS A 44 8.24 -5.76 -6.21
C LYS A 44 8.77 -6.84 -5.27
N LEU A 45 8.29 -6.87 -4.03
CA LEU A 45 8.68 -7.89 -3.06
C LEU A 45 8.18 -9.28 -3.49
N ALA A 46 6.95 -9.38 -3.98
CA ALA A 46 6.40 -10.63 -4.50
C ALA A 46 7.23 -11.16 -5.68
N ALA A 47 7.63 -10.28 -6.61
CA ALA A 47 8.51 -10.62 -7.73
C ALA A 47 9.92 -11.05 -7.28
N LYS A 48 10.43 -10.50 -6.17
CA LYS A 48 11.71 -10.94 -5.59
C LYS A 48 11.59 -12.35 -4.99
N ILE A 49 10.51 -12.61 -4.27
CA ILE A 49 10.25 -13.92 -3.63
C ILE A 49 10.00 -15.00 -4.68
N SER A 50 9.26 -14.70 -5.75
CA SER A 50 8.91 -15.69 -6.78
C SER A 50 10.10 -16.20 -7.58
N LYS A 51 11.21 -15.46 -7.62
CA LYS A 51 12.46 -15.88 -8.27
C LYS A 51 13.21 -16.96 -7.48
N GLY A 52 12.79 -17.26 -6.25
CA GLY A 52 13.37 -18.33 -5.45
C GLY A 52 14.78 -18.05 -4.95
N PRO A 53 15.35 -19.00 -4.17
CA PRO A 53 16.66 -18.87 -3.55
C PRO A 53 17.81 -19.34 -4.45
N ASP A 54 17.56 -19.74 -5.69
CA ASP A 54 18.56 -20.44 -6.53
C ASP A 54 19.87 -19.63 -6.66
N ALA A 55 19.76 -18.32 -6.87
CA ALA A 55 20.94 -17.43 -6.92
C ALA A 55 21.73 -17.35 -5.60
N LEU A 56 21.11 -17.63 -4.44
CA LEU A 56 21.82 -17.73 -3.16
C LEU A 56 22.54 -19.08 -3.02
N PHE A 57 22.01 -20.15 -3.60
CA PHE A 57 22.65 -21.48 -3.55
C PHE A 57 23.86 -21.58 -4.49
N GLU A 58 23.92 -20.73 -5.52
CA GLU A 58 25.06 -20.63 -6.44
C GLU A 58 26.19 -19.73 -5.92
N MET A 59 26.00 -19.02 -4.81
CA MET A 59 27.05 -18.17 -4.21
C MET A 59 28.13 -19.03 -3.54
N ASP A 60 29.39 -18.65 -3.76
CA ASP A 60 30.54 -19.23 -3.06
C ASP A 60 30.44 -18.92 -1.55
N PRO A 61 30.42 -19.93 -0.66
CA PRO A 61 30.36 -19.71 0.78
C PRO A 61 31.57 -18.94 1.33
N ASP A 62 32.69 -18.89 0.61
CA ASP A 62 33.86 -18.09 1.01
C ASP A 62 33.68 -16.58 0.75
N TRP A 63 32.56 -16.15 0.15
CA TRP A 63 32.22 -14.74 -0.10
C TRP A 63 31.33 -14.09 0.97
N LEU A 64 30.88 -14.86 1.97
CA LEU A 64 30.03 -14.41 3.09
C LEU A 64 30.89 -14.10 4.33
#